data_AF-A0A9P7NY03-F1
#
_entry.id   AF-A0A9P7NY03-F1
#
_cell.length_a   1.000
_cell.length_b   1.000
_cell.length_c   1.000
_cell.angle_alpha   90.00
_cell.angle_beta   90.00
_cell.angle_gamma   90.00
#
_symmetry.space_group_name_H-M   'P 1'
#
loop_
_entity.id
_entity.type
_entity.pdbx_description
1 polymer ?
#
loop_
_entity_poly.entity_id
_entity_poly.type
_entity_poly.pdbx_seq_one_letter_code
_entity_poly.pdbx_strand_id
1 'polypeptide(L)'
;MADCSSGSCVVRFTTRSEKRNDYEKDPLKAGEIWQGLRDDVFRIGQNYFTSIYTLSSIEDFLHDAWDEFIHAALLQPADSAELDRLVTLIVEVRELGGLSKQGGQEAAVMSNGQRLWTDMPFLAEDLYAFWSKESDALTAVQRASLAAFTGKLCAVGVCAPALARCALWLFRRTFETEISAETMAEMLPACREWFFYGNTTLVKLCRDNHGSGASGHGDGALETPGPLVTDAETKQRRSFSIARWLFWRRRAGQIYAARLGQASGEAAEVSAEVSKLGRACFEQMVSAGLVAGVTVPGEKVFLERLFKALDDELASGRATGCVGAEDLEIDVRWAEEDDAEQ
;
A
#
# COMPACT_ATOMS: atom_id res chain seq x y z
N MET A 1 37.28 -23.08 -0.26
CA MET A 1 38.11 -22.88 0.93
C MET A 1 38.79 -21.54 0.78
N ALA A 2 38.35 -20.54 1.53
CA ALA A 2 39.01 -19.23 1.60
C ALA A 2 39.54 -19.06 3.02
N ASP A 3 40.80 -18.64 3.11
CA ASP A 3 41.59 -18.47 4.32
C ASP A 3 40.95 -17.47 5.29
N CYS A 4 40.64 -17.91 6.50
CA CYS A 4 40.28 -17.05 7.62
C CYS A 4 41.45 -16.97 8.60
N SER A 5 42.46 -16.15 8.28
CA SER A 5 43.57 -15.85 9.16
C SER A 5 43.26 -14.63 10.04
N SER A 6 42.42 -14.84 11.05
CA SER A 6 42.33 -14.12 12.34
C SER A 6 40.91 -14.30 12.86
N GLY A 7 40.77 -15.12 13.90
CA GLY A 7 39.51 -15.50 14.53
C GLY A 7 38.83 -14.36 15.29
N SER A 8 38.48 -13.29 14.58
CA SER A 8 37.57 -12.26 15.05
C SER A 8 36.74 -11.79 13.85
N CYS A 9 35.67 -12.53 13.55
CA CYS A 9 34.57 -11.97 12.77
C CYS A 9 33.88 -10.93 13.66
N VAL A 10 34.50 -9.73 13.77
CA VAL A 10 33.78 -8.57 14.27
C VAL A 10 32.71 -8.29 13.23
N VAL A 11 31.47 -8.65 13.56
CA VAL A 11 30.30 -8.17 12.82
C VAL A 11 30.41 -6.64 12.85
N ARG A 12 30.73 -6.02 11.71
CA ARG A 12 30.75 -4.56 11.61
C ARG A 12 29.33 -4.08 11.88
N PHE A 13 29.16 -3.29 12.94
CA PHE A 13 27.97 -2.47 13.10
C PHE A 13 28.05 -1.35 12.07
N THR A 14 27.41 -1.55 10.92
CA THR A 14 27.22 -0.51 9.92
C THR A 14 26.04 0.36 10.35
N THR A 15 26.20 1.67 10.21
CA THR A 15 25.12 2.63 10.47
C THR A 15 24.02 2.52 9.41
N ARG A 16 22.80 2.96 9.75
CA ARG A 16 21.65 3.04 8.83
C ARG A 16 22.01 3.68 7.48
N SER A 17 22.75 4.79 7.50
CA SER A 17 23.20 5.49 6.29
C SER A 17 24.25 4.71 5.48
N GLU A 18 25.12 3.94 6.14
CA GLU A 18 26.10 3.09 5.45
C GLU A 18 25.42 1.90 4.77
N LYS A 19 24.45 1.27 5.44
CA LYS A 19 23.63 0.21 4.84
C LYS A 19 22.85 0.73 3.63
N ARG A 20 22.19 1.89 3.75
CA ARG A 20 21.52 2.59 2.62
C ARG A 20 22.44 2.80 1.41
N ASN A 21 23.67 3.27 1.64
CA ASN A 21 24.64 3.52 0.57
C ASN A 21 25.16 2.25 -0.13
N ASP A 22 25.14 1.09 0.52
CA ASP A 22 25.54 -0.18 -0.08
C ASP A 22 24.42 -0.75 -0.98
N TYR A 23 23.15 -0.47 -0.65
CA TYR A 23 21.97 -0.85 -1.45
C TYR A 23 21.91 -0.15 -2.81
N GLU A 24 22.32 1.12 -2.91
CA GLU A 24 22.24 1.91 -4.15
C GLU A 24 23.22 1.47 -5.26
N LYS A 25 24.24 0.66 -4.94
CA LYS A 25 25.38 0.41 -5.83
C LYS A 25 25.26 -0.84 -6.71
N ASP A 26 24.38 -1.80 -6.39
CA ASP A 26 24.27 -3.03 -7.20
C ASP A 26 22.89 -3.75 -7.06
N PRO A 27 21.96 -3.52 -8.01
CA PRO A 27 20.63 -4.16 -8.03
C PRO A 27 20.63 -5.68 -8.26
N LEU A 28 21.72 -6.27 -8.78
CA LEU A 28 21.81 -7.72 -9.04
C LEU A 28 21.94 -8.55 -7.75
N LYS A 29 22.05 -7.88 -6.60
CA LYS A 29 22.16 -8.48 -5.27
C LYS A 29 20.84 -8.79 -4.57
N ALA A 30 19.69 -8.77 -5.25
CA ALA A 30 18.38 -9.02 -4.62
C ALA A 30 18.37 -10.27 -3.69
N GLY A 31 19.03 -11.36 -4.09
CA GLY A 31 19.21 -12.55 -3.23
C GLY A 31 20.12 -12.33 -2.01
N GLU A 32 21.19 -11.55 -2.15
CA GLU A 32 22.06 -11.17 -1.02
C GLU A 32 21.36 -10.20 -0.06
N ILE A 33 20.53 -9.30 -0.58
CA ILE A 33 19.68 -8.37 0.20
C ILE A 33 18.68 -9.17 1.04
N TRP A 34 18.00 -10.13 0.42
CA TRP A 34 17.05 -10.98 1.15
C TRP A 34 17.73 -11.79 2.25
N GLN A 35 18.90 -12.40 1.94
CA GLN A 35 19.64 -13.18 2.93
C GLN A 35 20.16 -12.29 4.07
N GLY A 36 20.64 -11.08 3.77
CA GLY A 36 21.07 -10.12 4.78
C GLY A 36 19.94 -9.67 5.70
N LEU A 37 18.78 -9.31 5.13
CA LEU A 37 17.58 -8.95 5.88
C LEU A 37 17.11 -10.11 6.76
N ARG A 38 17.13 -11.34 6.22
CA ARG A 38 16.81 -12.56 6.98
C ARG A 38 17.76 -12.71 8.16
N ASP A 39 19.06 -12.67 7.92
CA ASP A 39 20.05 -12.84 8.98
C ASP A 39 19.89 -11.76 10.06
N ASP A 40 19.58 -10.52 9.68
CA ASP A 40 19.35 -9.40 10.60
C ASP A 40 18.11 -9.62 11.49
N VAL A 41 16.95 -9.97 10.94
CA VAL A 41 15.73 -10.22 11.75
C VAL A 41 15.86 -11.45 12.66
N PHE A 42 16.47 -12.54 12.17
CA PHE A 42 16.71 -13.73 12.98
C PHE A 42 17.75 -13.46 14.07
N ARG A 43 18.78 -12.63 13.79
CA ARG A 43 19.75 -12.20 14.79
C ARG A 43 19.10 -11.39 15.91
N ILE A 44 18.14 -10.49 15.61
CA ILE A 44 17.38 -9.77 16.64
C ILE A 44 16.68 -10.75 17.59
N GLY A 45 16.04 -11.79 17.06
CA GLY A 45 15.36 -12.82 17.85
C GLY A 45 16.34 -13.61 18.74
N GLN A 46 17.48 -14.04 18.18
CA GLN A 46 18.52 -14.75 18.94
C GLN A 46 19.12 -13.88 20.05
N ASN A 47 19.36 -12.60 19.76
CA ASN A 47 19.91 -11.61 20.68
C ASN A 47 19.01 -11.35 21.89
N TYR A 48 17.69 -11.43 21.71
CA TYR A 48 16.74 -11.38 22.82
C TYR A 48 16.92 -12.56 23.78
N PHE A 49 17.09 -13.78 23.27
CA PHE A 49 17.25 -14.99 24.08
C PHE A 49 18.58 -15.04 24.82
N THR A 50 19.67 -14.66 24.16
CA THR A 50 21.02 -14.70 24.76
C THR A 50 21.24 -13.62 25.82
N SER A 51 20.30 -12.67 25.97
CA SER A 51 20.39 -11.53 26.90
C SER A 51 21.66 -10.68 26.70
N ILE A 52 22.27 -10.77 25.51
CA ILE A 52 23.44 -9.97 25.14
C ILE A 52 23.04 -8.50 24.95
N TYR A 53 21.80 -8.26 24.54
CA TYR A 53 21.28 -6.94 24.22
C TYR A 53 20.15 -6.51 25.16
N THR A 54 20.09 -5.21 25.41
CA THR A 54 18.97 -4.58 26.12
C THR A 54 17.75 -4.47 25.19
N LEU A 55 16.56 -4.26 25.75
CA LEU A 55 15.35 -4.00 24.95
C LEU A 55 15.53 -2.75 24.07
N SER A 56 16.12 -1.67 24.60
CA SER A 56 16.43 -0.47 23.81
C SER A 56 17.31 -0.78 22.60
N SER A 57 18.32 -1.63 22.76
CA SER A 57 19.17 -2.03 21.62
C SER A 57 18.40 -2.86 20.59
N ILE A 58 17.45 -3.70 21.03
CA ILE A 58 16.57 -4.45 20.14
C ILE A 58 15.66 -3.50 19.34
N GLU A 59 15.14 -2.46 19.98
CA GLU A 59 14.34 -1.42 19.32
C GLU A 59 15.14 -0.70 18.23
N ASP A 60 16.38 -0.29 18.51
CA ASP A 60 17.27 0.31 17.50
C ASP A 60 17.46 -0.61 16.29
N PHE A 61 17.71 -1.92 16.53
CA PHE A 61 17.86 -2.89 15.44
C PHE A 61 16.55 -3.14 14.68
N LEU A 62 15.38 -3.04 15.32
CA LEU A 62 14.10 -3.17 14.64
C LEU A 62 13.87 -2.00 13.68
N HIS A 63 14.12 -0.77 14.13
CA HIS A 63 14.02 0.41 13.27
C HIS A 63 14.99 0.35 12.08
N ASP A 64 16.21 -0.11 12.30
CA ASP A 64 17.17 -0.34 11.21
C ASP A 64 16.65 -1.41 10.24
N ALA A 65 16.16 -2.55 10.73
CA ALA A 65 15.62 -3.60 9.88
C ALA A 65 14.42 -3.11 9.05
N TRP A 66 13.46 -2.39 9.65
CA TRP A 66 12.30 -1.85 8.92
C TRP A 66 12.70 -0.86 7.85
N ASP A 67 13.69 -0.02 8.14
CA ASP A 67 14.24 0.89 7.14
C ASP A 67 14.86 0.14 5.96
N GLU A 68 15.59 -0.92 6.22
CA GLU A 68 16.20 -1.74 5.19
C GLU A 68 15.15 -2.46 4.33
N PHE A 69 14.08 -2.98 4.94
CA PHE A 69 12.94 -3.53 4.18
C PHE A 69 12.31 -2.49 3.27
N ILE A 70 12.13 -1.25 3.74
CA ILE A 70 11.60 -0.14 2.94
C ILE A 70 12.52 0.10 1.74
N HIS A 71 13.83 0.28 1.95
CA HIS A 71 14.77 0.59 0.88
C HIS A 71 14.92 -0.58 -0.10
N ALA A 72 14.96 -1.81 0.40
CA ALA A 72 14.96 -3.01 -0.43
C ALA A 72 13.73 -3.04 -1.34
N ALA A 73 12.55 -2.69 -0.83
CA ALA A 73 11.32 -2.62 -1.62
C ALA A 73 11.38 -1.53 -2.71
N LEU A 74 11.98 -0.36 -2.42
CA LEU A 74 12.12 0.73 -3.39
C LEU A 74 12.99 0.36 -4.61
N LEU A 75 13.89 -0.60 -4.48
CA LEU A 75 14.75 -1.07 -5.56
C LEU A 75 14.06 -2.06 -6.52
N GLN A 76 12.93 -2.63 -6.11
CA GLN A 76 12.22 -3.63 -6.88
C GLN A 76 11.14 -2.98 -7.74
N PRO A 77 10.84 -3.50 -8.94
CA PRO A 77 9.59 -3.20 -9.63
C PRO A 77 8.36 -3.58 -8.78
N ALA A 78 7.25 -2.84 -8.93
CA ALA A 78 6.04 -3.05 -8.13
C ALA A 78 5.36 -4.42 -8.35
N ASP A 79 5.60 -5.06 -9.49
CA ASP A 79 5.15 -6.40 -9.87
C ASP A 79 6.21 -7.48 -9.64
N SER A 80 7.36 -7.13 -9.04
CA SER A 80 8.45 -8.07 -8.80
C SER A 80 8.10 -9.11 -7.73
N ALA A 81 8.46 -10.35 -8.02
CA ALA A 81 8.41 -11.46 -7.05
C ALA A 81 9.33 -11.24 -5.84
N GLU A 82 10.34 -10.36 -5.95
CA GLU A 82 11.19 -10.03 -4.81
C GLU A 82 10.43 -9.31 -3.70
N LEU A 83 9.43 -8.49 -4.04
CA LEU A 83 8.54 -7.91 -3.04
C LEU A 83 7.76 -8.98 -2.27
N ASP A 84 7.36 -10.06 -2.94
CA ASP A 84 6.68 -11.18 -2.29
C ASP A 84 7.62 -11.94 -1.34
N ARG A 85 8.91 -12.04 -1.68
CA ARG A 85 9.92 -12.64 -0.79
C ARG A 85 10.17 -11.80 0.46
N LEU A 86 10.17 -10.47 0.35
CA LEU A 86 10.26 -9.57 1.49
C LEU A 86 9.03 -9.69 2.40
N VAL A 87 7.83 -9.70 1.82
CA VAL A 87 6.56 -9.89 2.56
C VAL A 87 6.55 -11.26 3.24
N THR A 88 6.97 -12.31 2.54
CA THR A 88 7.03 -13.68 3.08
C THR A 88 7.98 -13.77 4.26
N LEU A 89 9.14 -13.10 4.22
CA LEU A 89 10.07 -13.06 5.34
C LEU A 89 9.45 -12.38 6.56
N ILE A 90 8.74 -11.26 6.38
CA ILE A 90 8.03 -10.58 7.46
C ILE A 90 6.94 -11.48 8.07
N VAL A 91 6.19 -12.19 7.23
CA VAL A 91 5.20 -13.17 7.69
C VAL A 91 5.87 -14.31 8.44
N GLU A 92 6.95 -14.88 7.92
CA GLU A 92 7.71 -15.95 8.59
C GLU A 92 8.16 -15.54 9.98
N VAL A 93 8.71 -14.33 10.12
CA VAL A 93 9.13 -13.78 11.42
C VAL A 93 7.92 -13.61 12.35
N ARG A 94 6.80 -13.07 11.85
CA ARG A 94 5.56 -12.94 12.63
C ARG A 94 5.04 -14.28 13.15
N GLU A 95 5.10 -15.31 12.31
CA GLU A 95 4.64 -16.67 12.65
C GLU A 95 5.58 -17.40 13.63
N LEU A 96 6.78 -16.87 13.93
CA LEU A 96 7.58 -17.34 15.08
C LEU A 96 6.87 -17.07 16.43
N GLY A 97 5.90 -16.15 16.44
CA GLY A 97 5.09 -15.83 17.60
C GLY A 97 5.87 -15.10 18.71
N GLY A 98 5.22 -14.97 19.86
CA GLY A 98 5.80 -14.25 21.01
C GLY A 98 7.05 -14.94 21.55
N LEU A 99 8.16 -14.22 21.62
CA LEU A 99 9.37 -14.70 22.30
C LEU A 99 9.19 -14.60 23.82
N SER A 100 9.46 -15.68 24.53
CA SER A 100 9.46 -15.74 26.00
C SER A 100 10.75 -16.43 26.47
N LYS A 101 11.42 -15.84 27.47
CA LYS A 101 12.60 -16.47 28.08
C LYS A 101 12.18 -17.68 28.92
N GLN A 102 12.96 -18.77 28.84
CA GLN A 102 12.67 -20.00 29.58
C GLN A 102 12.49 -19.70 31.09
N GLY A 103 11.29 -19.96 31.61
CA GLY A 103 10.93 -19.79 33.02
C GLY A 103 10.08 -18.56 33.36
N GLY A 104 9.80 -17.65 32.40
CA GLY A 104 8.96 -16.48 32.61
C GLY A 104 7.83 -16.37 31.58
N GLN A 105 6.59 -16.25 32.03
CA GLN A 105 5.39 -16.11 31.17
C GLN A 105 5.32 -14.77 30.41
N GLU A 106 6.26 -13.86 30.59
CA GLU A 106 6.23 -12.54 29.96
C GLU A 106 6.83 -12.58 28.56
N ALA A 107 5.97 -12.30 27.57
CA ALA A 107 6.38 -12.06 26.20
C ALA A 107 7.31 -10.84 26.13
N ALA A 108 8.23 -10.82 25.17
CA ALA A 108 9.03 -9.66 24.86
C ALA A 108 8.13 -8.49 24.42
N VAL A 109 7.92 -7.50 25.29
CA VAL A 109 7.13 -6.29 25.01
C VAL A 109 8.08 -5.12 24.82
N MET A 110 7.93 -4.39 23.72
CA MET A 110 8.73 -3.19 23.40
C MET A 110 8.16 -1.96 24.12
N SER A 111 8.88 -0.84 24.05
CA SER A 111 8.52 0.45 24.70
C SER A 111 7.16 0.99 24.28
N ASN A 112 6.68 0.67 23.07
CA ASN A 112 5.35 1.03 22.58
C ASN A 112 4.24 0.05 22.96
N GLY A 113 4.54 -0.95 23.81
CA GLY A 113 3.58 -1.95 24.30
C GLY A 113 3.29 -3.10 23.34
N GLN A 114 3.93 -3.14 22.17
CA GLN A 114 3.77 -4.22 21.18
C GLN A 114 4.67 -5.40 21.52
N ARG A 115 4.16 -6.63 21.31
CA ARG A 115 4.94 -7.86 21.50
C ARG A 115 5.82 -8.12 20.28
N LEU A 116 7.08 -8.42 20.55
CA LEU A 116 8.07 -8.80 19.55
C LEU A 116 7.53 -9.94 18.66
N TRP A 117 7.68 -9.78 17.36
CA TRP A 117 7.18 -10.65 16.28
C TRP A 117 5.67 -10.79 16.16
N THR A 118 4.92 -10.94 17.24
CA THR A 118 3.45 -11.09 17.15
C THR A 118 2.79 -9.83 16.60
N ASP A 119 3.16 -8.68 17.16
CA ASP A 119 2.54 -7.40 16.84
C ASP A 119 3.41 -6.58 15.86
N MET A 120 4.56 -7.11 15.44
CA MET A 120 5.55 -6.49 14.54
C MET A 120 5.87 -5.04 14.96
N PRO A 121 6.54 -4.86 16.12
CA PRO A 121 6.68 -3.56 16.75
C PRO A 121 7.33 -2.52 15.83
N PHE A 122 6.81 -1.30 15.83
CA PHE A 122 7.30 -0.13 15.06
C PHE A 122 7.15 -0.21 13.54
N LEU A 123 6.91 -1.39 12.94
CA LEU A 123 6.83 -1.55 11.48
C LEU A 123 5.85 -0.57 10.82
N ALA A 124 4.65 -0.44 11.39
CA ALA A 124 3.63 0.46 10.84
C ALA A 124 3.95 1.94 11.09
N GLU A 125 4.61 2.25 12.22
CA GLU A 125 5.02 3.61 12.58
C GLU A 125 6.13 4.09 11.64
N ASP A 126 7.13 3.24 11.38
CA ASP A 126 8.25 3.54 10.50
C ASP A 126 7.81 3.66 9.04
N LEU A 127 6.96 2.74 8.55
CA LEU A 127 6.38 2.85 7.22
C LEU A 127 5.57 4.14 7.07
N TYR A 128 4.71 4.47 8.04
CA TYR A 128 3.93 5.71 7.99
C TYR A 128 4.82 6.95 8.07
N ALA A 129 5.86 6.95 8.92
CA ALA A 129 6.82 8.03 9.02
C ALA A 129 7.56 8.23 7.68
N PHE A 130 7.96 7.15 7.02
CA PHE A 130 8.60 7.20 5.71
C PHE A 130 7.63 7.75 4.64
N TRP A 131 6.40 7.23 4.58
CA TRP A 131 5.36 7.73 3.68
C TRP A 131 5.11 9.23 3.85
N SER A 132 5.00 9.70 5.09
CA SER A 132 4.64 11.09 5.37
C SER A 132 5.80 12.08 5.23
N LYS A 133 7.06 11.64 5.41
CA LYS A 133 8.22 12.53 5.46
C LYS A 133 9.17 12.39 4.27
N GLU A 134 9.31 11.20 3.71
CA GLU A 134 10.34 10.89 2.69
C GLU A 134 9.73 10.54 1.33
N SER A 135 8.45 10.15 1.26
CA SER A 135 7.78 9.76 0.01
C SER A 135 7.86 10.82 -1.08
N ASP A 136 7.82 12.11 -0.74
CA ASP A 136 7.84 13.20 -1.72
C ASP A 136 9.15 13.28 -2.53
N ALA A 137 10.24 12.71 -2.03
CA ALA A 137 11.51 12.61 -2.77
C ALA A 137 11.57 11.40 -3.73
N LEU A 138 10.60 10.48 -3.65
CA LEU A 138 10.58 9.27 -4.49
C LEU A 138 10.09 9.57 -5.90
N THR A 139 10.70 8.89 -6.86
CA THR A 139 10.15 8.78 -8.21
C THR A 139 8.81 8.05 -8.20
N ALA A 140 8.01 8.22 -9.25
CA ALA A 140 6.72 7.53 -9.41
C ALA A 140 6.86 6.00 -9.31
N VAL A 141 7.93 5.44 -9.89
CA VAL A 141 8.23 4.00 -9.86
C VAL A 141 8.54 3.53 -8.44
N GLN A 142 9.46 4.20 -7.73
CA GLN A 142 9.80 3.86 -6.35
C GLN A 142 8.60 3.96 -5.41
N ARG A 143 7.76 4.99 -5.58
CA ARG A 143 6.54 5.17 -4.81
C ARG A 143 5.52 4.06 -5.09
N ALA A 144 5.41 3.61 -6.35
CA ALA A 144 4.59 2.46 -6.70
C ALA A 144 5.11 1.18 -6.04
N SER A 145 6.42 0.94 -6.04
CA SER A 145 7.02 -0.22 -5.35
C SER A 145 6.76 -0.21 -3.85
N LEU A 146 6.86 0.95 -3.21
CA LEU A 146 6.52 1.12 -1.80
C LEU A 146 5.03 0.83 -1.54
N ALA A 147 4.14 1.30 -2.42
CA ALA A 147 2.70 1.02 -2.34
C ALA A 147 2.39 -0.46 -2.53
N ALA A 148 3.05 -1.13 -3.48
CA ALA A 148 2.92 -2.56 -3.68
C ALA A 148 3.38 -3.34 -2.44
N PHE A 149 4.56 -3.04 -1.91
CA PHE A 149 5.07 -3.67 -0.69
C PHE A 149 4.12 -3.50 0.50
N THR A 150 3.69 -2.26 0.76
CA THR A 150 2.81 -1.95 1.89
C THR A 150 1.41 -2.55 1.70
N GLY A 151 0.88 -2.52 0.47
CA GLY A 151 -0.39 -3.13 0.09
C GLY A 151 -0.38 -4.64 0.25
N LYS A 152 0.70 -5.32 -0.15
CA LYS A 152 0.88 -6.76 0.05
C LYS A 152 0.94 -7.13 1.53
N LEU A 153 1.65 -6.36 2.37
CA LEU A 153 1.63 -6.56 3.84
C LEU A 153 0.21 -6.45 4.41
N CYS A 154 -0.56 -5.44 3.99
CA CYS A 154 -1.97 -5.30 4.36
C CYS A 154 -2.83 -6.48 3.90
N ALA A 155 -2.57 -7.04 2.72
CA ALA A 155 -3.32 -8.16 2.16
C ALA A 155 -3.12 -9.46 2.97
N VAL A 156 -1.90 -9.68 3.46
CA VAL A 156 -1.56 -10.84 4.31
C VAL A 156 -1.85 -10.61 5.80
N GLY A 157 -2.44 -9.47 6.16
CA GLY A 157 -2.87 -9.16 7.52
C GLY A 157 -1.76 -8.69 8.46
N VAL A 158 -0.57 -8.35 7.96
CA VAL A 158 0.51 -7.78 8.77
C VAL A 158 0.19 -6.30 9.03
N CYS A 159 -0.05 -5.95 10.30
CA CYS A 159 -0.34 -4.57 10.74
C CYS A 159 -1.41 -3.83 9.92
N ALA A 160 -2.35 -4.58 9.31
CA ALA A 160 -3.15 -4.09 8.20
C ALA A 160 -3.94 -2.78 8.46
N PRO A 161 -4.67 -2.62 9.59
CA PRO A 161 -5.38 -1.36 9.83
C PRO A 161 -4.44 -0.17 10.07
N ALA A 162 -3.27 -0.40 10.68
CA ALA A 162 -2.27 0.63 10.92
C ALA A 162 -1.57 1.04 9.62
N LEU A 163 -1.17 0.06 8.79
CA LEU A 163 -0.53 0.30 7.49
C LEU A 163 -1.46 0.93 6.47
N ALA A 164 -2.76 0.62 6.51
CA ALA A 164 -3.75 1.24 5.63
C ALA A 164 -3.78 2.79 5.74
N ARG A 165 -3.32 3.36 6.85
CA ARG A 165 -3.16 4.83 6.99
C ARG A 165 -2.25 5.43 5.92
N CYS A 166 -1.27 4.68 5.43
CA CYS A 166 -0.40 5.10 4.33
C CYS A 166 -1.20 5.24 3.01
N ALA A 167 -2.13 4.31 2.75
CA ALA A 167 -3.05 4.39 1.61
C ALA A 167 -3.97 5.59 1.75
N LEU A 168 -4.53 5.81 2.95
CA LEU A 168 -5.40 6.97 3.22
C LEU A 168 -4.69 8.30 2.97
N TRP A 169 -3.41 8.39 3.36
CA TRP A 169 -2.58 9.57 3.12
C TRP A 169 -2.42 9.84 1.64
N LEU A 170 -2.13 8.80 0.87
CA LEU A 170 -1.97 8.89 -0.57
C LEU A 170 -3.30 9.26 -1.25
N PHE A 171 -4.39 8.56 -0.94
CA PHE A 171 -5.69 8.78 -1.57
C PHE A 171 -6.26 10.17 -1.28
N ARG A 172 -6.08 10.69 -0.06
CA ARG A 172 -6.47 12.07 0.28
C ARG A 172 -5.73 13.08 -0.60
N ARG A 173 -4.41 12.92 -0.80
CA ARG A 173 -3.61 13.81 -1.66
C ARG A 173 -3.92 13.63 -3.15
N THR A 174 -4.26 12.44 -3.60
CA THR A 174 -4.47 12.17 -5.03
C THR A 174 -5.89 12.44 -5.50
N PHE A 175 -6.88 12.02 -4.72
CA PHE A 175 -8.28 12.05 -5.12
C PHE A 175 -9.09 13.17 -4.45
N GLU A 176 -8.70 13.63 -3.26
CA GLU A 176 -9.50 14.59 -2.47
C GLU A 176 -8.95 16.01 -2.46
N THR A 177 -7.84 16.29 -3.16
CA THR A 177 -7.28 17.63 -3.34
C THR A 177 -7.09 17.95 -4.81
N GLU A 178 -7.13 19.25 -5.14
CA GLU A 178 -6.71 19.73 -6.46
C GLU A 178 -5.20 19.53 -6.62
N ILE A 179 -4.79 18.78 -7.64
CA ILE A 179 -3.39 18.53 -7.99
C ILE A 179 -3.19 18.72 -9.49
N SER A 180 -1.98 19.08 -9.91
CA SER A 180 -1.66 19.23 -11.32
C SER A 180 -1.62 17.87 -12.03
N ALA A 181 -1.66 17.88 -13.36
CA ALA A 181 -1.56 16.65 -14.16
C ALA A 181 -0.23 15.92 -13.93
N GLU A 182 0.86 16.67 -13.71
CA GLU A 182 2.19 16.13 -13.41
C GLU A 182 2.20 15.42 -12.05
N THR A 183 1.71 16.07 -11.00
CA THR A 183 1.59 15.44 -9.67
C THR A 183 0.66 14.23 -9.70
N MET A 184 -0.41 14.29 -10.49
CA MET A 184 -1.32 13.17 -10.69
C MET A 184 -0.63 11.97 -11.36
N ALA A 185 0.18 12.23 -12.40
CA ALA A 185 0.98 11.21 -13.07
C ALA A 185 2.02 10.57 -12.12
N GLU A 186 2.55 11.34 -11.16
CA GLU A 186 3.49 10.85 -10.15
C GLU A 186 2.83 9.99 -9.06
N MET A 187 1.60 10.33 -8.65
CA MET A 187 0.92 9.67 -7.51
C MET A 187 0.05 8.47 -7.91
N LEU A 188 -0.60 8.51 -9.08
CA LEU A 188 -1.54 7.47 -9.51
C LEU A 188 -0.92 6.06 -9.61
N PRO A 189 0.35 5.87 -10.04
CA PRO A 189 0.97 4.55 -10.03
C PRO A 189 0.93 3.91 -8.64
N ALA A 190 1.24 4.68 -7.59
CA ALA A 190 1.17 4.18 -6.22
C ALA A 190 -0.28 3.93 -5.77
N CYS A 191 -1.26 4.73 -6.21
CA CYS A 191 -2.67 4.48 -5.92
C CYS A 191 -3.13 3.15 -6.53
N ARG A 192 -2.74 2.90 -7.79
CA ARG A 192 -3.03 1.65 -8.50
C ARG A 192 -2.53 0.45 -7.70
N GLU A 193 -1.28 0.46 -7.23
CA GLU A 193 -0.73 -0.69 -6.48
C GLU A 193 -1.47 -0.93 -5.16
N TRP A 194 -1.86 0.14 -4.46
CA TRP A 194 -2.69 0.02 -3.26
C TRP A 194 -4.05 -0.60 -3.54
N PHE A 195 -4.71 -0.19 -4.63
CA PHE A 195 -5.98 -0.81 -5.02
C PHE A 195 -5.79 -2.22 -5.57
N PHE A 196 -4.67 -2.53 -6.24
CA PHE A 196 -4.44 -3.86 -6.78
C PHE A 196 -4.17 -4.89 -5.67
N TYR A 197 -3.23 -4.59 -4.76
CA TYR A 197 -2.85 -5.54 -3.72
C TYR A 197 -3.70 -5.42 -2.44
N GLY A 198 -4.15 -4.20 -2.10
CA GLY A 198 -4.79 -3.90 -0.81
C GLY A 198 -6.31 -3.75 -0.85
N ASN A 199 -6.98 -3.80 -2.02
CA ASN A 199 -8.41 -3.45 -2.14
C ASN A 199 -9.32 -4.17 -1.13
N THR A 200 -9.15 -5.47 -0.92
CA THR A 200 -10.04 -6.25 -0.05
C THR A 200 -9.92 -5.85 1.41
N THR A 201 -8.71 -5.51 1.86
CA THR A 201 -8.47 -4.96 3.21
C THR A 201 -9.07 -3.56 3.31
N LEU A 202 -8.81 -2.69 2.33
CA LEU A 202 -9.27 -1.30 2.33
C LEU A 202 -10.81 -1.21 2.33
N VAL A 203 -11.50 -2.00 1.50
CA VAL A 203 -12.97 -1.97 1.44
C VAL A 203 -13.61 -2.52 2.72
N LYS A 204 -12.98 -3.50 3.39
CA LYS A 204 -13.43 -3.98 4.72
C LYS A 204 -13.27 -2.88 5.78
N LEU A 205 -12.15 -2.15 5.78
CA LEU A 205 -11.95 -1.00 6.64
C LEU A 205 -13.00 0.11 6.39
N CYS A 206 -13.35 0.35 5.12
CA CYS A 206 -14.41 1.29 4.74
C CYS A 206 -15.80 0.85 5.24
N ARG A 207 -16.13 -0.43 5.14
CA ARG A 207 -17.37 -1.00 5.68
C ARG A 207 -17.45 -0.80 7.20
N ASP A 208 -16.34 -1.06 7.89
CA ASP A 208 -16.27 -1.01 9.35
C ASP A 208 -16.12 0.42 9.90
N ASN A 209 -16.07 1.43 9.02
CA ASN A 209 -15.79 2.83 9.35
C ASN A 209 -14.52 2.98 10.21
N HIS A 210 -13.47 2.22 9.87
CA HIS A 210 -12.28 2.12 10.70
C HIS A 210 -11.52 3.46 10.76
N GLY A 211 -11.45 4.05 11.95
CA GLY A 211 -10.63 5.23 12.27
C GLY A 211 -9.50 4.91 13.24
N SER A 212 -8.56 5.84 13.41
CA SER A 212 -7.69 5.80 14.58
C SER A 212 -8.61 6.05 15.77
N GLY A 213 -8.75 5.05 16.65
CA GLY A 213 -9.46 5.25 17.91
C GLY A 213 -8.85 6.45 18.68
N ALA A 214 -9.53 6.88 19.74
CA ALA A 214 -9.17 8.00 20.62
C ALA A 214 -7.78 7.87 21.34
N SER A 215 -6.85 7.08 20.84
CA SER A 215 -5.44 7.07 21.21
C SER A 215 -4.75 8.27 20.54
N GLY A 216 -4.58 9.34 21.31
CA GLY A 216 -4.14 10.70 20.95
C GLY A 216 -2.78 10.90 20.27
N HIS A 217 -2.33 10.03 19.37
CA HIS A 217 -1.20 10.31 18.49
C HIS A 217 -1.72 10.89 17.17
N GLY A 218 -1.77 12.22 17.16
CA GLY A 218 -2.52 13.05 16.24
C GLY A 218 -2.18 12.84 14.77
N ASP A 219 -3.22 12.58 13.99
CA ASP A 219 -3.35 13.14 12.65
C ASP A 219 -4.84 13.26 12.28
N GLY A 220 -5.59 14.05 13.06
CA GLY A 220 -7.00 14.30 12.76
C GLY A 220 -7.22 14.98 11.40
N ALA A 221 -6.17 15.57 10.82
CA ALA A 221 -6.20 16.14 9.49
C ALA A 221 -6.24 15.04 8.41
N LEU A 222 -5.47 13.95 8.57
CA LEU A 222 -5.51 12.80 7.67
C LEU A 222 -6.89 12.12 7.68
N GLU A 223 -7.48 11.98 8.87
CA GLU A 223 -8.79 11.35 9.01
C GLU A 223 -9.92 12.18 8.40
N THR A 224 -9.73 13.50 8.26
CA THR A 224 -10.75 14.37 7.68
C THR A 224 -10.67 14.33 6.15
N PRO A 225 -11.82 14.12 5.46
CA PRO A 225 -11.89 14.24 4.01
C PRO A 225 -11.27 15.55 3.48
N GLY A 226 -10.62 15.46 2.32
CA GLY A 226 -10.01 16.59 1.63
C GLY A 226 -11.02 17.55 1.01
N PRO A 227 -10.54 18.71 0.53
CA PRO A 227 -11.38 19.83 0.08
C PRO A 227 -12.28 19.52 -1.13
N LEU A 228 -11.94 18.54 -1.98
CA LEU A 228 -12.78 18.13 -3.11
C LEU A 228 -14.02 17.35 -2.69
N VAL A 229 -14.03 16.78 -1.48
CA VAL A 229 -15.22 16.14 -0.93
C VAL A 229 -16.15 17.26 -0.47
N THR A 230 -17.24 17.47 -1.20
CA THR A 230 -18.18 18.58 -0.95
C THR A 230 -19.45 18.15 -0.23
N ASP A 231 -19.86 16.89 -0.39
CA ASP A 231 -21.09 16.33 0.15
C ASP A 231 -21.03 16.21 1.68
N ALA A 232 -22.15 16.56 2.32
CA ALA A 232 -22.21 16.65 3.78
C ALA A 232 -22.08 15.27 4.45
N GLU A 233 -22.55 14.21 3.81
CA GLU A 233 -22.46 12.85 4.36
C GLU A 233 -21.00 12.40 4.43
N THR A 234 -20.26 12.44 3.31
CA THR A 234 -18.86 12.01 3.28
C THR A 234 -17.99 12.90 4.17
N LYS A 235 -18.24 14.21 4.22
CA LYS A 235 -17.53 15.14 5.13
C LYS A 235 -17.64 14.75 6.60
N GLN A 236 -18.79 14.20 7.02
CA GLN A 236 -18.99 13.77 8.40
C GLN A 236 -18.31 12.43 8.71
N ARG A 237 -18.03 11.61 7.69
CA ARG A 237 -17.34 10.33 7.83
C ARG A 237 -15.82 10.55 7.91
N ARG A 238 -15.26 10.30 9.09
CA ARG A 238 -13.80 10.32 9.29
C ARG A 238 -13.16 9.01 8.84
N SER A 239 -11.88 9.09 8.47
CA SER A 239 -11.05 7.95 8.08
C SER A 239 -11.67 7.15 6.93
N PHE A 240 -11.55 5.82 6.92
CA PHE A 240 -12.15 4.94 5.94
C PHE A 240 -13.66 4.89 6.07
N SER A 241 -14.38 5.05 4.95
CA SER A 241 -15.83 4.86 4.88
C SER A 241 -16.23 4.47 3.46
N ILE A 242 -17.37 3.80 3.32
CA ILE A 242 -17.93 3.49 1.99
C ILE A 242 -18.18 4.78 1.18
N ALA A 243 -18.61 5.86 1.84
CA ALA A 243 -18.82 7.15 1.17
C ALA A 243 -17.53 7.70 0.54
N ARG A 244 -16.40 7.70 1.27
CA ARG A 244 -15.09 8.09 0.70
C ARG A 244 -14.61 7.11 -0.37
N TRP A 245 -14.85 5.81 -0.20
CA TRP A 245 -14.53 4.83 -1.24
C TRP A 245 -15.24 5.12 -2.56
N LEU A 246 -16.55 5.42 -2.50
CA LEU A 246 -17.33 5.80 -3.68
C LEU A 246 -16.84 7.11 -4.28
N PHE A 247 -16.45 8.09 -3.45
CA PHE A 247 -15.84 9.33 -3.90
C PHE A 247 -14.53 9.08 -4.67
N TRP A 248 -13.58 8.31 -4.11
CA TRP A 248 -12.32 7.98 -4.80
C TRP A 248 -12.57 7.22 -6.11
N ARG A 249 -13.54 6.30 -6.12
CA ARG A 249 -13.91 5.54 -7.32
C ARG A 249 -14.42 6.47 -8.42
N ARG A 250 -15.32 7.40 -8.08
CA ARG A 250 -15.79 8.42 -9.03
C ARG A 250 -14.64 9.28 -9.56
N ARG A 251 -13.75 9.73 -8.67
CA ARG A 251 -12.60 10.53 -9.07
C ARG A 251 -11.67 9.79 -10.04
N ALA A 252 -11.41 8.51 -9.81
CA ALA A 252 -10.67 7.66 -10.73
C ALA A 252 -11.38 7.54 -12.10
N GLY A 253 -12.71 7.41 -12.11
CA GLY A 253 -13.52 7.42 -13.32
C GLY A 253 -13.45 8.75 -14.10
N GLN A 254 -13.45 9.88 -13.40
CA GLN A 254 -13.29 11.20 -14.02
C GLN A 254 -11.91 11.38 -14.66
N ILE A 255 -10.84 10.89 -13.99
CA ILE A 255 -9.49 10.90 -14.53
C ILE A 255 -9.42 10.05 -15.81
N TYR A 256 -10.09 8.89 -15.83
CA TYR A 256 -10.21 8.07 -17.03
C TYR A 256 -10.95 8.82 -18.15
N ALA A 257 -12.11 9.39 -17.84
CA ALA A 257 -12.99 10.06 -18.81
C ALA A 257 -12.41 11.37 -19.39
N ALA A 258 -11.50 12.05 -18.69
CA ALA A 258 -10.87 13.29 -19.15
C ALA A 258 -10.17 13.16 -20.52
N ARG A 259 -9.68 11.95 -20.86
CA ARG A 259 -9.08 11.64 -22.18
C ARG A 259 -10.08 11.57 -23.33
N LEU A 260 -11.36 11.30 -23.04
CA LEU A 260 -12.38 11.12 -24.06
C LEU A 260 -12.87 12.45 -24.66
N GLY A 261 -12.32 13.60 -24.25
CA GLY A 261 -12.69 14.93 -24.77
C GLY A 261 -14.11 15.37 -24.40
N GLN A 262 -14.68 14.77 -23.34
CA GLN A 262 -16.06 15.00 -22.89
C GLN A 262 -16.14 15.82 -21.60
N ALA A 263 -15.08 16.58 -21.27
CA ALA A 263 -15.13 17.61 -20.24
C ALA A 263 -15.62 18.93 -20.85
N SER A 264 -16.67 19.51 -20.28
CA SER A 264 -17.14 20.84 -20.64
C SER A 264 -16.14 21.90 -20.15
N GLY A 265 -15.31 22.40 -21.05
CA GLY A 265 -14.38 23.53 -20.80
C GLY A 265 -12.91 23.13 -20.84
N GLU A 266 -12.05 24.14 -20.96
CA GLU A 266 -10.58 24.11 -21.12
C GLU A 266 -9.85 23.32 -20.02
N ALA A 267 -10.03 22.00 -19.98
CA ALA A 267 -9.29 21.11 -19.10
C ALA A 267 -7.94 20.76 -19.75
N ALA A 268 -6.86 20.92 -18.98
CA ALA A 268 -5.53 20.48 -19.37
C ALA A 268 -5.58 19.03 -19.88
N GLU A 269 -4.98 18.79 -21.05
CA GLU A 269 -4.98 17.50 -21.72
C GLU A 269 -4.34 16.43 -20.81
N VAL A 270 -5.15 15.53 -20.25
CA VAL A 270 -4.67 14.42 -19.43
C VAL A 270 -4.00 13.39 -20.34
N SER A 271 -2.74 13.03 -20.04
CA SER A 271 -1.98 12.08 -20.87
C SER A 271 -2.68 10.72 -20.98
N ALA A 272 -2.36 9.96 -22.04
CA ALA A 272 -2.88 8.60 -22.25
C ALA A 272 -2.62 7.68 -21.06
N GLU A 273 -1.42 7.79 -20.50
CA GLU A 273 -0.90 7.02 -19.38
C GLU A 273 -1.68 7.35 -18.11
N VAL A 274 -1.93 8.63 -17.83
CA VAL A 274 -2.70 9.07 -16.66
C VAL A 274 -4.15 8.57 -16.75
N SER A 275 -4.78 8.66 -17.91
CA SER A 275 -6.13 8.13 -18.13
C SER A 275 -6.21 6.60 -17.97
N LYS A 276 -5.22 5.85 -18.50
CA LYS A 276 -5.11 4.40 -18.28
C LYS A 276 -4.93 4.05 -16.81
N LEU A 277 -4.17 4.84 -16.06
CA LEU A 277 -4.01 4.65 -14.61
C LEU A 277 -5.31 4.95 -13.85
N GLY A 278 -6.04 6.00 -14.24
CA GLY A 278 -7.38 6.30 -13.71
C GLY A 278 -8.34 5.14 -13.93
N ARG A 279 -8.35 4.56 -15.14
CA ARG A 279 -9.14 3.37 -15.47
C ARG A 279 -8.76 2.18 -14.58
N ALA A 280 -7.46 1.89 -14.47
CA ALA A 280 -6.97 0.79 -13.65
C ALA A 280 -7.39 0.95 -12.17
N CYS A 281 -7.29 2.17 -11.61
CA CYS A 281 -7.77 2.44 -10.25
C CYS A 281 -9.28 2.18 -10.13
N PHE A 282 -10.08 2.69 -11.07
CA PHE A 282 -11.53 2.49 -11.09
C PHE A 282 -11.92 1.00 -11.09
N GLU A 283 -11.31 0.21 -11.99
CA GLU A 283 -11.61 -1.21 -12.15
C GLU A 283 -11.24 -2.04 -10.91
N GLN A 284 -10.12 -1.73 -10.27
CA GLN A 284 -9.73 -2.37 -9.01
C GLN A 284 -10.70 -2.03 -7.87
N MET A 285 -11.30 -0.84 -7.89
CA MET A 285 -12.22 -0.38 -6.86
C MET A 285 -13.66 -0.90 -7.04
N VAL A 286 -14.13 -1.03 -8.28
CA VAL A 286 -15.51 -1.42 -8.59
C VAL A 286 -15.77 -2.93 -8.42
N SER A 287 -14.73 -3.73 -8.22
CA SER A 287 -14.82 -5.17 -7.97
C SER A 287 -14.46 -5.57 -6.53
N ALA A 288 -13.91 -4.64 -5.74
CA ALA A 288 -13.35 -4.92 -4.43
C ALA A 288 -14.36 -5.48 -3.44
N GLY A 289 -15.60 -4.96 -3.45
CA GLY A 289 -16.67 -5.39 -2.56
C GLY A 289 -17.06 -6.84 -2.82
N LEU A 290 -17.28 -7.18 -4.09
CA LEU A 290 -17.61 -8.55 -4.51
C LEU A 290 -16.53 -9.57 -4.08
N VAL A 291 -15.25 -9.25 -4.26
CA VAL A 291 -14.15 -10.12 -3.84
C VAL A 291 -14.05 -10.22 -2.31
N ALA A 292 -14.30 -9.12 -1.60
CA ALA A 292 -14.19 -9.05 -0.14
C ALA A 292 -15.45 -9.55 0.61
N GLY A 293 -16.55 -9.85 -0.09
CA GLY A 293 -17.84 -10.13 0.52
C GLY A 293 -18.49 -8.90 1.20
N VAL A 294 -18.26 -7.71 0.64
CA VAL A 294 -18.80 -6.42 1.11
C VAL A 294 -19.73 -5.87 0.03
N THR A 295 -20.94 -5.44 0.40
CA THR A 295 -21.84 -4.78 -0.55
C THR A 295 -21.39 -3.34 -0.77
N VAL A 296 -20.92 -3.02 -1.97
CA VAL A 296 -20.59 -1.64 -2.38
C VAL A 296 -21.58 -1.20 -3.47
N PRO A 297 -22.19 -0.01 -3.35
CA PRO A 297 -23.09 0.51 -4.38
C PRO A 297 -22.44 0.59 -5.77
N GLY A 298 -23.21 0.35 -6.82
CA GLY A 298 -22.77 0.46 -8.23
C GLY A 298 -22.01 -0.74 -8.81
N GLU A 299 -21.53 -1.70 -7.99
CA GLU A 299 -20.76 -2.84 -8.53
C GLU A 299 -21.59 -3.73 -9.47
N LYS A 300 -22.87 -3.95 -9.15
CA LYS A 300 -23.78 -4.72 -10.01
C LYS A 300 -24.05 -4.01 -11.34
N VAL A 301 -24.27 -2.70 -11.29
CA VAL A 301 -24.51 -1.87 -12.49
C VAL A 301 -23.29 -1.92 -13.41
N PHE A 302 -22.08 -1.83 -12.84
CA PHE A 302 -20.85 -2.00 -13.62
C PHE A 302 -20.78 -3.36 -14.30
N LEU A 303 -21.05 -4.45 -13.57
CA LEU A 303 -21.02 -5.79 -14.14
C LEU A 303 -22.04 -5.98 -15.25
N GLU A 304 -23.27 -5.49 -15.08
CA GLU A 304 -24.31 -5.55 -16.11
C GLU A 304 -23.87 -4.82 -17.39
N ARG A 305 -23.26 -3.65 -17.24
CA ARG A 305 -22.71 -2.87 -18.37
C ARG A 305 -21.52 -3.56 -19.02
N LEU A 306 -20.60 -4.11 -18.23
CA LEU A 306 -19.44 -4.87 -18.72
C LEU A 306 -19.90 -6.10 -19.53
N PHE A 307 -20.83 -6.90 -19.00
CA PHE A 307 -21.34 -8.06 -19.71
C PHE A 307 -22.07 -7.67 -20.99
N LYS A 308 -22.89 -6.61 -20.95
CA LYS A 308 -23.50 -6.08 -22.17
C LYS A 308 -22.48 -5.67 -23.23
N ALA A 309 -21.42 -4.97 -22.83
CA ALA A 309 -20.36 -4.56 -23.75
C ALA A 309 -19.60 -5.75 -24.34
N LEU A 310 -19.36 -6.81 -23.55
CA LEU A 310 -18.80 -8.07 -24.03
C LEU A 310 -19.73 -8.76 -25.04
N ASP A 311 -21.02 -8.82 -24.76
CA ASP A 311 -22.03 -9.40 -25.65
C ASP A 311 -22.13 -8.63 -26.98
N ASP A 312 -22.14 -7.30 -26.92
CA ASP A 312 -22.17 -6.42 -28.10
C ASP A 312 -20.90 -6.59 -28.96
N GLU A 313 -19.73 -6.70 -28.34
CA GLU A 313 -18.46 -6.90 -29.06
C GLU A 313 -18.42 -8.29 -29.71
N LEU A 314 -18.86 -9.33 -29.00
CA LEU A 314 -19.00 -10.69 -29.55
C LEU A 314 -19.99 -10.72 -30.72
N ALA A 315 -21.13 -10.03 -30.61
CA ALA A 315 -22.13 -9.96 -31.66
C ALA A 315 -21.64 -9.16 -32.89
N SER A 316 -20.77 -8.17 -32.69
CA SER A 316 -20.21 -7.37 -33.79
C SER A 316 -19.28 -8.17 -34.71
N GLY A 317 -18.73 -9.29 -34.24
CA GLY A 317 -17.77 -10.12 -34.97
C GLY A 317 -16.45 -9.42 -35.30
N ARG A 318 -16.18 -8.25 -34.70
CA ARG A 318 -14.94 -7.47 -34.91
C ARG A 318 -13.75 -8.06 -34.18
N ALA A 319 -13.99 -8.80 -33.10
CA ALA A 319 -12.97 -9.47 -32.33
C ALA A 319 -12.33 -10.61 -33.12
N THR A 320 -11.00 -10.54 -33.29
CA THR A 320 -10.20 -11.59 -33.94
C THR A 320 -9.63 -12.61 -32.95
N GLY A 321 -9.96 -12.48 -31.65
CA GLY A 321 -9.48 -13.32 -30.55
C GLY A 321 -10.33 -13.17 -29.28
N CYS A 322 -9.82 -13.65 -28.14
CA CYS A 322 -10.45 -13.43 -26.84
C CYS A 322 -10.42 -11.94 -26.48
N VAL A 323 -11.58 -11.38 -26.11
CA VAL A 323 -11.72 -10.00 -25.64
C VAL A 323 -11.85 -10.02 -24.13
N GLY A 324 -10.92 -9.35 -23.44
CA GLY A 324 -10.99 -9.13 -21.99
C GLY A 324 -11.80 -7.88 -21.64
N ALA A 325 -12.10 -7.69 -20.36
CA ALA A 325 -12.76 -6.48 -19.87
C ALA A 325 -11.88 -5.23 -20.12
N GLU A 326 -10.56 -5.41 -20.03
CA GLU A 326 -9.52 -4.42 -20.29
C GLU A 326 -9.54 -3.87 -21.73
N ASP A 327 -10.04 -4.66 -22.68
CA ASP A 327 -10.07 -4.32 -24.11
C ASP A 327 -11.31 -3.50 -24.49
N LEU A 328 -12.30 -3.41 -23.59
CA LEU A 328 -13.54 -2.68 -23.82
C LEU A 328 -13.47 -1.25 -23.30
N GLU A 329 -14.11 -0.32 -24.00
CA GLU A 329 -14.38 1.02 -23.49
C GLU A 329 -15.76 1.05 -22.83
N ILE A 330 -15.78 1.14 -21.50
CA ILE A 330 -17.01 1.22 -20.72
C ILE A 330 -17.18 2.66 -20.25
N ASP A 331 -18.31 3.28 -20.59
CA ASP A 331 -18.67 4.58 -20.01
C ASP A 331 -18.87 4.41 -18.50
N VAL A 332 -18.06 5.11 -17.72
CA VAL A 332 -18.06 5.06 -16.24
C VAL A 332 -18.83 6.20 -15.60
N ARG A 333 -19.41 7.13 -16.38
CA ARG A 333 -20.12 8.32 -15.85
C ARG A 333 -21.41 8.01 -15.11
N TRP A 334 -22.01 6.84 -15.33
CA TRP A 334 -23.16 6.38 -14.54
C TRP A 334 -22.87 6.36 -13.03
N ALA A 335 -21.60 6.22 -12.64
CA ALA A 335 -21.19 6.31 -11.25
C ALA A 335 -21.45 7.70 -10.64
N GLU A 336 -21.76 8.71 -11.45
CA GLU A 336 -22.18 10.06 -11.02
C GLU A 336 -23.71 10.19 -10.90
N GLU A 337 -24.48 9.39 -11.65
CA GLU A 337 -25.94 9.51 -11.80
C GLU A 337 -26.71 8.87 -10.63
N ASP A 338 -26.18 7.79 -10.03
CA ASP A 338 -26.84 7.02 -8.97
C ASP A 338 -27.02 7.76 -7.62
N ASP A 339 -26.39 8.93 -7.43
CA ASP A 339 -26.56 9.80 -6.25
C ASP A 339 -27.63 10.88 -6.45
N ALA A 340 -28.13 11.09 -7.68
CA ALA A 340 -29.22 12.03 -7.92
C ALA A 340 -30.61 11.44 -7.59
N GLU A 341 -30.69 10.11 -7.44
CA GLU A 341 -31.94 9.36 -7.23
C GLU A 341 -32.03 8.64 -5.85
N GLN A 342 -31.11 8.90 -4.91
CA GLN A 342 -31.17 8.41 -3.52
C GLN A 342 -31.29 9.55 -2.51
#